data_AF-A0E3F1-F1
#
_entry.id   AF-A0E3F1-F1
#
_cell.length_a   1.000
_cell.length_b   1.000
_cell.length_c   1.000
_cell.angle_alpha   90.00
_cell.angle_beta   90.00
_cell.angle_gamma   90.00
#
_symmetry.space_group_name_H-M   'P 1'
#
loop_
_entity.id
_entity.type
_entity.pdbx_description
1 polymer ?
#
loop_
_entity_poly.entity_id
_entity_poly.type
_entity_poly.pdbx_seq_one_letter_code
_entity_poly.pdbx_strand_id
1 'polypeptide(L)'
;MKDQPKIIILVGVTGAGKSTVFNFLCGGNYEWQEIKNGSQLILKENSEQFALQNGGMNSVTKQPKYYLDEKLNHLIIDFPGFKDPNGELDQILIQMLFQKIVSKSKVKLIYVVRHPETRFNERGVGLQDFIKILFQGQQVDLEKICLLLNCYGDKMSDQGLRESVKKQLQVIFQSDFKQISVLRKCKSPLDIAKIFSEEKRDQLMAELNQTQDIQFSPKYVQHSEKITQYLSEKNFQMYNNICEKLNNQCKQKVDKLQERQLQISDFTFKPKFKG
;
A
#
# COMPACT_ATOMS: atom_id res chain seq x y z
N MET A 1 27.43 7.83 -13.50
CA MET A 1 26.47 7.16 -12.59
C MET A 1 25.08 7.62 -13.01
N LYS A 2 24.11 6.72 -13.19
CA LYS A 2 22.72 7.14 -13.45
C LYS A 2 22.18 7.80 -12.17
N ASP A 3 21.56 8.97 -12.29
CA ASP A 3 20.90 9.61 -11.16
C ASP A 3 19.84 8.68 -10.57
N GLN A 4 19.80 8.57 -9.24
CA GLN A 4 18.80 7.75 -8.56
C GLN A 4 17.39 8.31 -8.84
N PRO A 5 16.39 7.44 -9.08
CA PRO A 5 15.04 7.89 -9.37
C PRO A 5 14.44 8.61 -8.15
N LYS A 6 13.71 9.69 -8.41
CA LYS A 6 12.92 10.39 -7.38
C LYS A 6 11.71 9.55 -7.02
N ILE A 7 11.39 9.42 -5.73
CA ILE A 7 10.31 8.55 -5.27
C ILE A 7 9.08 9.38 -4.94
N ILE A 8 7.94 9.06 -5.56
CA ILE A 8 6.62 9.62 -5.24
C ILE A 8 5.79 8.52 -4.58
N ILE A 9 5.25 8.79 -3.40
CA ILE A 9 4.38 7.84 -2.69
C ILE A 9 2.98 8.41 -2.58
N LEU A 10 2.00 7.70 -3.12
CA LEU A 10 0.58 8.00 -2.99
C LEU A 10 0.02 7.28 -1.77
N VAL A 11 -0.47 8.04 -0.79
CA VAL A 11 -1.07 7.55 0.45
C VAL A 11 -2.47 8.13 0.64
N GLY A 12 -3.26 7.54 1.53
CA GLY A 12 -4.65 7.97 1.78
C GLY A 12 -5.57 6.79 2.06
N VAL A 13 -6.80 7.09 2.46
CA VAL A 13 -7.81 6.08 2.82
C VAL A 13 -8.19 5.19 1.63
N THR A 14 -8.73 4.01 1.92
CA THR A 14 -9.28 3.11 0.90
C THR A 14 -10.44 3.80 0.17
N GLY A 15 -10.46 3.68 -1.16
CA GLY A 15 -11.43 4.37 -2.00
C GLY A 15 -11.17 5.87 -2.24
N ALA A 16 -10.03 6.43 -1.79
CA ALA A 16 -9.64 7.80 -2.15
C ALA A 16 -9.28 7.98 -3.65
N GLY A 17 -9.17 6.87 -4.40
CA GLY A 17 -8.80 6.87 -5.81
C GLY A 17 -7.30 7.02 -6.06
N LYS A 18 -6.47 6.59 -5.10
CA LYS A 18 -5.00 6.52 -5.25
C LYS A 18 -4.59 5.73 -6.49
N SER A 19 -5.17 4.54 -6.70
CA SER A 19 -4.94 3.71 -7.88
C SER A 19 -5.36 4.38 -9.19
N THR A 20 -6.37 5.25 -9.16
CA THR A 20 -6.77 6.06 -10.32
C THR A 20 -5.74 7.13 -10.64
N VAL A 21 -5.25 7.84 -9.63
CA VAL A 21 -4.15 8.79 -9.79
C VAL A 21 -2.89 8.08 -10.27
N PHE A 22 -2.53 6.95 -9.65
CA PHE A 22 -1.39 6.12 -10.01
C PHE A 22 -1.44 5.74 -11.50
N ASN A 23 -2.51 5.10 -11.94
CA ASN A 23 -2.64 4.69 -13.34
C ASN A 23 -2.60 5.87 -14.30
N PHE A 24 -3.23 7.00 -13.93
CA PHE A 24 -3.18 8.20 -14.76
C PHE A 24 -1.75 8.72 -14.93
N LEU A 25 -0.99 8.81 -13.83
CA LEU A 25 0.41 9.23 -13.86
C LEU A 25 1.29 8.23 -14.64
N CYS A 26 0.95 6.94 -14.64
CA CYS A 26 1.65 5.89 -15.40
C CYS A 26 1.24 5.86 -16.89
N GLY A 27 0.40 6.80 -17.35
CA GLY A 27 -0.06 6.87 -18.74
C GLY A 27 -1.24 5.96 -19.08
N GLY A 28 -1.97 5.47 -18.08
CA GLY A 28 -3.20 4.72 -18.27
C GLY A 28 -4.29 5.55 -18.94
N ASN A 29 -4.88 4.97 -19.98
CA ASN A 29 -6.01 5.57 -20.71
C ASN A 29 -7.33 5.13 -20.09
N TYR A 30 -8.29 6.04 -20.02
CA TYR A 30 -9.59 5.80 -19.42
C TYR A 30 -10.73 5.83 -20.44
N GLU A 31 -11.79 5.09 -20.13
CA GLU A 31 -13.06 5.16 -20.83
C GLU A 31 -14.24 5.18 -19.86
N TRP A 32 -15.36 5.68 -20.36
CA TRP A 32 -16.61 5.73 -19.63
C TRP A 32 -17.39 4.45 -19.93
N GLN A 33 -17.73 3.69 -18.90
CA GLN A 33 -18.55 2.49 -19.04
C GLN A 33 -19.85 2.64 -18.26
N GLU A 34 -20.97 2.39 -18.93
CA GLU A 34 -22.26 2.21 -18.28
C GLU A 34 -22.34 0.82 -17.65
N ILE A 35 -22.72 0.77 -16.37
CA ILE A 35 -22.94 -0.44 -15.60
C ILE A 35 -24.38 -0.47 -15.11
N LYS A 36 -24.87 -1.65 -14.71
CA LYS A 36 -26.27 -1.86 -14.30
C LYS A 36 -26.81 -0.84 -13.27
N ASN A 37 -25.93 -0.27 -12.44
CA ASN A 37 -26.28 0.67 -11.37
C ASN A 37 -25.60 2.05 -11.53
N GLY A 38 -25.28 2.48 -12.75
CA GLY A 38 -24.76 3.81 -13.02
C GLY A 38 -23.65 3.80 -14.07
N SER A 39 -22.68 4.68 -13.90
CA SER A 39 -21.53 4.77 -14.79
C SER A 39 -20.25 4.84 -13.98
N GLN A 40 -19.19 4.29 -14.55
CA GLN A 40 -17.87 4.27 -13.93
C GLN A 40 -16.78 4.53 -14.96
N LEU A 41 -15.68 5.10 -14.45
CA LEU A 41 -14.44 5.24 -15.19
C LEU A 41 -13.69 3.91 -15.10
N ILE A 42 -13.29 3.35 -16.24
CA ILE A 42 -12.48 2.13 -16.33
C ILE A 42 -11.23 2.40 -17.16
N LEU A 43 -10.18 1.62 -16.93
CA LEU A 43 -9.00 1.64 -17.79
C LEU A 43 -9.30 0.91 -19.10
N LYS A 44 -8.89 1.49 -20.22
CA LYS A 44 -8.98 0.85 -21.55
C LYS A 44 -8.09 -0.37 -21.67
N GLU A 45 -6.97 -0.37 -20.95
CA GLU A 45 -5.94 -1.39 -21.05
C GLU A 45 -5.69 -2.00 -19.68
N ASN A 46 -5.80 -3.33 -19.61
CA ASN A 46 -5.35 -4.10 -18.46
C ASN A 46 -3.92 -4.57 -18.74
N SER A 47 -2.93 -3.85 -18.22
CA SER A 47 -1.54 -4.31 -18.19
C SER A 47 -1.15 -4.66 -16.75
N GLU A 48 -0.13 -5.52 -16.59
CA GLU A 48 0.42 -5.81 -15.26
C GLU A 48 1.01 -4.56 -14.57
N GLN A 49 1.33 -3.53 -15.37
CA GLN A 49 1.89 -2.25 -14.91
C GLN A 49 0.83 -1.37 -14.24
N PHE A 50 -0.46 -1.56 -14.55
CA PHE A 50 -1.54 -0.76 -13.98
C PHE A 50 -2.14 -1.38 -12.71
N ALA A 51 -2.55 -0.52 -11.79
CA ALA A 51 -3.41 -0.88 -10.68
C ALA A 51 -4.78 -1.35 -11.16
N LEU A 52 -5.19 -2.56 -10.75
CA LEU A 52 -6.50 -3.09 -11.09
C LEU A 52 -7.57 -2.22 -10.44
N GLN A 53 -8.44 -1.62 -11.25
CA GLN A 53 -9.60 -0.88 -10.78
C GLN A 53 -10.82 -1.80 -10.85
N ASN A 54 -11.09 -2.53 -9.77
CA ASN A 54 -12.35 -3.23 -9.66
C ASN A 54 -13.42 -2.19 -9.32
N GLY A 55 -14.27 -1.86 -10.29
CA GLY A 55 -15.39 -0.94 -10.17
C GLY A 55 -16.28 -1.23 -8.95
N GLY A 56 -16.02 -0.53 -7.85
CA GLY A 56 -16.70 -0.70 -6.57
C GLY A 56 -15.80 -0.36 -5.38
N MET A 57 -16.40 -0.26 -4.18
CA MET A 57 -15.68 -0.07 -2.90
C MET A 57 -14.67 -1.19 -2.56
N ASN A 58 -14.50 -2.18 -3.44
CA ASN A 58 -13.67 -3.37 -3.26
C ASN A 58 -12.28 -3.27 -3.91
N SER A 59 -11.88 -2.10 -4.43
CA SER A 59 -10.49 -1.86 -4.85
C SER A 59 -9.59 -1.71 -3.61
N VAL A 60 -9.32 -2.83 -2.93
CA VAL A 60 -8.35 -2.92 -1.83
C VAL A 60 -7.02 -3.34 -2.43
N THR A 61 -6.13 -2.36 -2.64
CA THR A 61 -4.72 -2.63 -2.92
C THR A 61 -4.12 -3.30 -1.69
N LYS A 62 -3.87 -4.62 -1.73
CA LYS A 62 -3.28 -5.37 -0.61
C LYS A 62 -1.76 -5.29 -0.56
N GLN A 63 -1.13 -5.02 -1.71
CA GLN A 63 0.31 -4.89 -1.86
C GLN A 63 0.59 -3.60 -2.63
N PRO A 64 1.61 -2.80 -2.24
CA PRO A 64 1.95 -1.61 -2.99
C PRO A 64 2.24 -1.92 -4.45
N LYS A 65 1.66 -1.13 -5.34
CA LYS A 65 2.01 -1.15 -6.76
C LYS A 65 3.02 -0.05 -7.02
N TYR A 66 3.92 -0.28 -7.97
CA TYR A 66 4.95 0.69 -8.30
C TYR A 66 5.19 0.74 -9.80
N TYR A 67 5.63 1.89 -10.28
CA TYR A 67 5.96 2.15 -11.67
C TYR A 67 7.19 3.02 -11.73
N LEU A 68 8.18 2.60 -12.52
CA LEU A 68 9.37 3.40 -12.81
C LEU A 68 9.16 4.10 -14.16
N ASP A 69 8.93 5.40 -14.12
CA ASP A 69 8.98 6.25 -15.30
C ASP A 69 10.45 6.53 -15.63
N GLU A 70 10.99 5.81 -16.61
CA GLU A 70 12.37 5.99 -17.06
C GLU A 70 12.62 7.34 -17.73
N LYS A 71 11.58 7.95 -18.34
CA LYS A 71 11.70 9.24 -19.03
C LYS A 71 11.85 10.38 -18.02
N LEU A 72 11.05 10.35 -16.96
CA LEU A 72 11.09 11.35 -15.90
C LEU A 72 12.07 10.98 -14.78
N ASN A 73 12.59 9.75 -14.76
CA ASN A 73 13.37 9.17 -13.67
C ASN A 73 12.64 9.23 -12.32
N HIS A 74 11.38 8.79 -12.30
CA HIS A 74 10.53 8.76 -11.10
C HIS A 74 10.02 7.35 -10.80
N LEU A 75 10.12 6.94 -9.54
CA LEU A 75 9.45 5.76 -9.01
C LEU A 75 8.16 6.20 -8.31
N ILE A 76 7.01 5.90 -8.90
CA ILE A 76 5.70 6.18 -8.34
C ILE A 76 5.21 4.94 -7.62
N ILE A 77 4.70 5.09 -6.39
CA ILE A 77 4.23 3.98 -5.57
C ILE A 77 2.80 4.26 -5.09
N ASP A 78 1.86 3.39 -5.45
CA ASP A 78 0.50 3.34 -4.90
C ASP A 78 0.49 2.49 -3.64
N PHE A 79 0.37 3.12 -2.47
CA PHE A 79 0.30 2.40 -1.21
C PHE A 79 -1.12 1.94 -0.88
N PRO A 80 -1.30 0.77 -0.26
CA PRO A 80 -2.54 0.38 0.40
C PRO A 80 -3.07 1.44 1.37
N GLY A 81 -4.38 1.40 1.65
CA GLY A 81 -4.97 2.27 2.67
C GLY A 81 -4.42 1.95 4.06
N PHE A 82 -4.03 2.97 4.83
CA PHE A 82 -3.48 2.80 6.19
C PHE A 82 -4.49 2.31 7.24
N LYS A 83 -5.78 2.20 6.88
CA LYS A 83 -6.89 1.76 7.74
C LYS A 83 -7.83 0.82 6.96
N ASP A 84 -7.25 -0.11 6.20
CA ASP A 84 -8.07 -1.11 5.51
C ASP A 84 -8.63 -2.13 6.51
N PRO A 85 -9.91 -2.53 6.42
CA PRO A 85 -10.52 -3.51 7.33
C PRO A 85 -9.95 -4.93 7.23
N ASN A 86 -9.03 -5.18 6.31
CA ASN A 86 -8.41 -6.49 6.11
C ASN A 86 -7.22 -6.67 7.05
N GLY A 87 -7.44 -7.37 8.18
CA GLY A 87 -6.41 -7.99 9.02
C GLY A 87 -5.40 -7.05 9.69
N GLU A 88 -5.28 -7.12 11.01
CA GLU A 88 -4.35 -6.28 11.77
C GLU A 88 -2.88 -6.46 11.32
N LEU A 89 -2.48 -7.68 10.97
CA LEU A 89 -1.12 -7.99 10.51
C LEU A 89 -0.79 -7.36 9.15
N ASP A 90 -1.73 -7.35 8.21
CA ASP A 90 -1.51 -6.74 6.90
C ASP A 90 -1.26 -5.24 7.06
N GLN A 91 -2.04 -4.58 7.93
CA GLN A 91 -1.86 -3.17 8.27
C GLN A 91 -0.47 -2.90 8.87
N ILE A 92 -0.02 -3.74 9.80
CA ILE A 92 1.32 -3.65 10.40
C ILE A 92 2.40 -3.78 9.31
N LEU A 93 2.30 -4.77 8.43
CA LEU A 93 3.27 -4.99 7.35
C LEU A 93 3.34 -3.81 6.38
N ILE A 94 2.19 -3.25 6.01
CA ILE A 94 2.10 -2.05 5.15
C ILE A 94 2.79 -0.86 5.81
N GLN A 95 2.52 -0.63 7.10
CA GLN A 95 3.16 0.46 7.86
C GLN A 95 4.68 0.26 7.96
N MET A 96 5.14 -0.96 8.27
CA MET A 96 6.57 -1.27 8.32
C MET A 96 7.26 -1.06 6.97
N LEU A 97 6.60 -1.48 5.88
CA LEU A 97 7.12 -1.27 4.53
C LEU A 97 7.22 0.21 4.21
N PHE A 98 6.19 1.00 4.52
CA PHE A 98 6.23 2.45 4.37
C PHE A 98 7.41 3.04 5.14
N GLN A 99 7.52 2.74 6.44
CA GLN A 99 8.60 3.19 7.32
C GLN A 99 9.99 2.80 6.80
N LYS A 100 10.13 1.63 6.18
CA LYS A 100 11.39 1.18 5.60
C LYS A 100 11.79 1.97 4.35
N ILE A 101 10.83 2.35 3.51
CA ILE A 101 11.10 3.13 2.29
C ILE A 101 11.55 4.55 2.65
N VAL A 102 10.75 5.22 3.48
CA VAL A 102 10.95 6.63 3.88
C VAL A 102 12.12 6.88 4.83
N SER A 103 12.61 5.84 5.52
CA SER A 103 13.85 5.93 6.33
C SER A 103 15.10 5.79 5.47
N LYS A 104 15.03 5.03 4.37
CA LYS A 104 16.17 4.77 3.49
C LYS A 104 16.28 5.74 2.32
N SER A 105 15.20 6.47 2.01
CA SER A 105 15.12 7.30 0.82
C SER A 105 14.40 8.61 1.11
N LYS A 106 14.76 9.64 0.36
CA LYS A 106 13.99 10.88 0.26
C LYS A 106 12.79 10.63 -0.66
N VAL A 107 11.59 10.96 -0.17
CA VAL A 107 10.33 10.69 -0.88
C VAL A 107 9.47 11.95 -0.96
N LYS A 108 8.74 12.10 -2.05
CA LYS A 108 7.63 13.06 -2.17
C LYS A 108 6.35 12.37 -1.70
N LEU A 109 5.73 12.87 -0.65
CA LEU A 109 4.56 12.27 -0.04
C LEU A 109 3.29 12.97 -0.51
N ILE A 110 2.43 12.24 -1.22
CA ILE A 110 1.18 12.76 -1.78
C ILE A 110 0.01 12.08 -1.06
N TYR A 111 -0.70 12.82 -0.23
CA TYR A 111 -1.91 12.33 0.41
C TYR A 111 -3.13 12.61 -0.48
N VAL A 112 -3.71 11.54 -1.01
CA VAL A 112 -4.91 11.59 -1.85
C VAL A 112 -6.14 11.65 -0.95
N VAL A 113 -6.88 12.75 -1.08
CA VAL A 113 -8.08 13.04 -0.30
C VAL A 113 -9.30 12.54 -1.06
N ARG A 114 -10.12 11.73 -0.39
CA ARG A 114 -11.40 11.24 -0.93
C ARG A 114 -12.45 12.35 -0.87
N HIS A 115 -13.27 12.51 -1.91
CA HIS A 115 -14.49 13.32 -1.80
C HIS A 115 -15.59 12.55 -1.04
N PRO A 116 -16.30 13.13 -0.05
CA PRO A 116 -16.34 14.54 0.39
C PRO A 116 -15.50 14.85 1.65
N GLU A 117 -14.41 14.13 1.92
CA GLU A 117 -13.58 14.31 3.13
C GLU A 117 -12.83 15.66 3.17
N THR A 118 -12.98 16.51 2.15
CA THR A 118 -12.42 17.87 2.10
C THR A 118 -13.07 18.84 3.10
N ARG A 119 -14.17 18.44 3.76
CA ARG A 119 -14.66 19.08 4.97
C ARG A 119 -13.86 18.55 6.16
N PHE A 120 -12.63 19.03 6.31
CA PHE A 120 -11.70 18.48 7.28
C PHE A 120 -12.18 18.64 8.73
N ASN A 121 -13.01 19.66 8.98
CA ASN A 121 -13.64 19.91 10.28
C ASN A 121 -14.68 18.85 10.67
N GLU A 122 -15.25 18.13 9.71
CA GLU A 122 -16.35 17.16 9.94
C GLU A 122 -15.92 15.72 9.62
N ARG A 123 -15.17 15.51 8.52
CA ARG A 123 -14.93 14.20 7.89
C ARG A 123 -13.46 13.93 7.57
N GLY A 124 -12.54 14.85 7.87
CA GLY A 124 -11.10 14.75 7.57
C GLY A 124 -10.30 13.81 8.48
N VAL A 125 -10.97 12.90 9.17
CA VAL A 125 -10.39 12.01 10.19
C VAL A 125 -9.22 11.21 9.60
N GLY A 126 -9.34 10.76 8.35
CA GLY A 126 -8.30 9.98 7.68
C GLY A 126 -6.93 10.69 7.59
N LEU A 127 -6.91 11.99 7.27
CA LEU A 127 -5.66 12.76 7.19
C LEU A 127 -5.06 12.98 8.58
N GLN A 128 -5.90 13.33 9.56
CA GLN A 128 -5.47 13.51 10.95
C GLN A 128 -4.89 12.21 11.53
N ASP A 129 -5.56 11.09 11.29
CA ASP A 129 -5.11 9.77 11.68
C ASP A 129 -3.81 9.39 11.01
N PHE A 130 -3.69 9.64 9.70
CA PHE A 130 -2.47 9.38 8.96
C PHE A 130 -1.29 10.17 9.55
N ILE A 131 -1.47 11.48 9.79
CA ILE A 131 -0.45 12.32 10.41
C ILE A 131 -0.09 11.80 11.81
N LYS A 132 -1.09 11.43 12.62
CA LYS A 132 -0.88 10.89 13.97
C LYS A 132 -0.10 9.57 13.94
N ILE A 133 -0.46 8.66 13.04
CA ILE A 133 0.20 7.35 12.86
C ILE A 133 1.65 7.55 12.40
N LEU A 134 1.85 8.43 11.41
CA LEU A 134 3.14 8.59 10.76
C LEU A 134 4.15 9.33 11.63
N PHE A 135 3.70 10.41 12.27
CA PHE A 135 4.58 11.31 12.98
C PHE A 135 4.50 11.18 14.51
N GLN A 136 3.54 10.43 15.06
CA GLN A 136 3.48 10.05 16.47
C GLN A 136 3.67 11.22 17.45
N GLY A 137 3.10 12.39 17.14
CA GLY A 137 3.20 13.59 17.97
C GLY A 137 4.51 14.37 17.83
N GLN A 138 5.40 13.99 16.93
CA GLN A 138 6.52 14.84 16.52
C GLN A 138 6.02 16.06 15.74
N GLN A 139 6.78 17.16 15.80
CA GLN A 139 6.48 18.35 15.01
C GLN A 139 6.56 17.99 13.53
N VAL A 140 5.42 18.07 12.85
CA VAL A 140 5.29 17.66 11.46
C VAL A 140 5.49 18.88 10.58
N ASP A 141 6.42 18.79 9.65
CA ASP A 141 6.52 19.76 8.57
C ASP A 141 5.47 19.44 7.51
N LEU A 142 4.22 19.78 7.80
CA LEU A 142 3.07 19.52 6.93
C LEU A 142 3.19 20.23 5.59
N GLU A 143 4.01 21.28 5.52
CA GLU A 143 4.35 21.97 4.27
C GLU A 143 5.01 21.05 3.23
N LYS A 144 5.62 19.95 3.68
CA LYS A 144 6.27 18.95 2.81
C LYS A 144 5.30 17.90 2.27
N ILE A 145 4.07 17.84 2.77
CA ILE A 145 3.06 16.90 2.30
C ILE A 145 2.22 17.59 1.23
N CYS A 146 2.13 16.99 0.04
CA CYS A 146 1.18 17.44 -0.97
C CYS A 146 -0.18 16.80 -0.73
N LEU A 147 -1.23 17.61 -0.72
CA LEU A 147 -2.60 17.12 -0.75
C LEU A 147 -3.10 17.06 -2.18
N LEU A 148 -3.61 15.90 -2.60
CA LEU A 148 -4.26 15.74 -3.89
C LEU A 148 -5.75 15.54 -3.69
N LEU A 149 -6.52 16.56 -4.08
CA LEU A 149 -7.97 16.54 -3.99
C LEU A 149 -8.54 15.78 -5.20
N ASN A 150 -8.94 14.53 -5.00
CA ASN A 150 -9.35 13.66 -6.09
C ASN A 150 -10.88 13.55 -6.22
N CYS A 151 -11.36 13.36 -7.45
CA CYS A 151 -12.77 13.13 -7.79
C CYS A 151 -13.72 14.22 -7.26
N TYR A 152 -13.31 15.49 -7.37
CA TYR A 152 -14.09 16.61 -6.86
C TYR A 152 -15.27 16.97 -7.80
N GLY A 153 -16.51 16.97 -7.28
CA GLY A 153 -17.75 17.23 -8.04
C GLY A 153 -18.32 18.65 -7.92
N ASP A 154 -17.65 19.53 -7.16
CA ASP A 154 -18.11 20.87 -6.80
C ASP A 154 -18.07 21.86 -7.98
N LYS A 155 -18.87 22.92 -7.85
CA LYS A 155 -18.93 24.08 -8.75
C LYS A 155 -17.82 25.10 -8.46
N MET A 156 -17.18 25.02 -7.29
CA MET A 156 -16.07 25.91 -6.93
C MET A 156 -14.89 25.76 -7.89
N SER A 157 -14.22 26.87 -8.24
CA SER A 157 -12.99 26.88 -9.04
C SER A 157 -11.84 26.16 -8.31
N ASP A 158 -10.78 25.75 -9.03
CA ASP A 158 -9.63 25.07 -8.42
C ASP A 158 -8.96 25.95 -7.36
N GLN A 159 -8.82 27.25 -7.65
CA GLN A 159 -8.25 28.22 -6.71
C GLN A 159 -9.11 28.37 -5.45
N GLY A 160 -10.42 28.58 -5.61
CA GLY A 160 -11.32 28.73 -4.45
C GLY A 160 -11.31 27.49 -3.56
N LEU A 161 -11.23 26.31 -4.18
CA LEU A 161 -11.13 25.05 -3.44
C LEU A 161 -9.82 24.93 -2.66
N ARG A 162 -8.68 25.24 -3.29
CA ARG A 162 -7.37 25.25 -2.63
C ARG A 162 -7.38 26.19 -1.43
N GLU A 163 -7.91 27.41 -1.58
CA GLU A 163 -8.02 28.39 -0.50
C GLU A 163 -8.94 27.93 0.63
N SER A 164 -10.09 27.32 0.30
CA SER A 164 -11.03 26.79 1.29
C SER A 164 -10.40 25.66 2.12
N VAL A 165 -9.72 24.71 1.46
CA VAL A 165 -9.03 23.61 2.13
C VAL A 165 -7.88 24.12 2.98
N LYS A 166 -7.08 25.06 2.45
CA LYS A 166 -5.97 25.70 3.17
C LYS A 166 -6.44 26.32 4.49
N LYS A 167 -7.54 27.08 4.46
CA LYS A 167 -8.14 27.69 5.67
C LYS A 167 -8.57 26.64 6.69
N GLN A 168 -9.22 25.55 6.26
CA GLN A 168 -9.65 24.48 7.16
C GLN A 168 -8.45 23.78 7.83
N LEU A 169 -7.42 23.48 7.06
CA LEU A 169 -6.22 22.81 7.57
C LEU A 169 -5.44 23.69 8.53
N GLN A 170 -5.38 25.00 8.28
CA GLN A 170 -4.75 25.96 9.20
C GLN A 170 -5.45 25.98 10.56
N VAL A 171 -6.78 25.84 10.60
CA VAL A 171 -7.53 25.75 11.87
C VAL A 171 -7.23 24.45 12.62
N ILE A 172 -7.14 23.32 11.92
CA ILE A 172 -6.97 21.99 12.52
C ILE A 172 -5.54 21.75 12.98
N PHE A 173 -4.57 22.06 12.11
CA PHE A 173 -3.17 21.70 12.31
C PHE A 173 -2.29 22.87 12.74
N GLN A 174 -2.81 24.10 12.74
CA GLN A 174 -2.04 25.32 13.03
C GLN A 174 -0.79 25.43 12.15
N SER A 175 -0.86 24.88 10.93
CA SER A 175 0.26 24.75 10.00
C SER A 175 -0.24 25.01 8.58
N ASP A 176 0.65 25.48 7.74
CA ASP A 176 0.32 25.77 6.35
C ASP A 176 0.57 24.54 5.46
N PHE A 177 -0.34 24.28 4.52
CA PHE A 177 -0.10 23.31 3.46
C PHE A 177 0.25 24.07 2.20
N LYS A 178 1.51 23.96 1.76
CA LYS A 178 2.01 24.70 0.60
C LYS A 178 1.50 24.12 -0.71
N GLN A 179 1.42 22.79 -0.81
CA GLN A 179 1.07 22.11 -2.06
C GLN A 179 -0.29 21.43 -1.98
N ILE A 180 -1.26 21.97 -2.73
CA ILE A 180 -2.60 21.39 -2.91
C ILE A 180 -2.87 21.29 -4.41
N SER A 181 -2.95 20.05 -4.90
CA SER A 181 -3.25 19.72 -6.30
C SER A 181 -4.70 19.26 -6.41
N VAL A 182 -5.33 19.45 -7.58
CA VAL A 182 -6.76 19.14 -7.78
C VAL A 182 -6.92 18.26 -9.02
N LEU A 183 -7.57 17.11 -8.84
CA LEU A 183 -8.01 16.24 -9.94
C LEU A 183 -9.55 16.14 -9.89
N ARG A 184 -10.21 16.68 -10.90
CA ARG A 184 -11.68 16.81 -10.95
C ARG A 184 -12.36 15.47 -11.29
N LYS A 185 -13.62 15.33 -10.86
CA LYS A 185 -14.46 14.19 -11.25
C LYS A 185 -14.92 14.33 -12.69
N CYS A 186 -14.83 13.26 -13.49
CA CYS A 186 -15.53 13.17 -14.76
C CYS A 186 -17.04 13.06 -14.51
N LYS A 187 -17.84 13.96 -15.10
CA LYS A 187 -19.31 13.95 -15.00
C LYS A 187 -19.96 13.36 -16.27
N SER A 188 -19.23 13.39 -17.37
CA SER A 188 -19.63 12.89 -18.67
C SER A 188 -18.45 12.25 -19.41
N PRO A 189 -18.71 11.43 -20.44
CA PRO A 189 -17.65 10.90 -21.31
C PRO A 189 -16.76 11.98 -21.93
N LEU A 190 -17.34 13.15 -22.24
CA LEU A 190 -16.61 14.29 -22.82
C LEU A 190 -15.57 14.87 -21.84
N ASP A 191 -15.79 14.72 -20.52
CA ASP A 191 -14.85 15.19 -19.52
C ASP A 191 -13.57 14.34 -19.46
N ILE A 192 -13.60 13.09 -19.93
CA ILE A 192 -12.44 12.19 -19.87
C ILE A 192 -11.28 12.78 -20.66
N ALA A 193 -11.53 13.17 -21.91
CA ALA A 193 -10.51 13.77 -22.77
C ALA A 193 -9.97 15.10 -22.23
N LYS A 194 -10.70 15.76 -21.32
CA LYS A 194 -10.29 17.01 -20.69
C LYS A 194 -9.52 16.80 -19.38
N ILE A 195 -9.94 15.83 -18.57
CA ILE A 195 -9.40 15.59 -17.21
C ILE A 195 -8.24 14.59 -17.24
N PHE A 196 -8.35 13.56 -18.07
CA PHE A 196 -7.37 12.50 -18.23
C PHE A 196 -6.59 12.63 -19.55
N SER A 197 -6.25 13.87 -19.94
CA SER A 197 -5.36 14.14 -21.07
C SER A 197 -3.89 14.04 -20.69
N GLU A 198 -3.02 13.90 -21.68
CA GLU A 198 -1.56 13.95 -21.47
C GLU A 198 -1.12 15.32 -20.91
N GLU A 199 -1.69 16.41 -21.42
CA GLU A 199 -1.41 17.76 -20.89
C GLU A 199 -1.75 17.86 -19.40
N LYS A 200 -2.89 17.30 -18.96
CA LYS A 200 -3.26 17.28 -17.54
C LYS A 200 -2.39 16.35 -16.71
N ARG A 201 -1.93 15.24 -17.28
CA ARG A 201 -0.99 14.33 -16.64
C ARG A 201 0.33 15.05 -16.38
N ASP A 202 0.86 15.74 -17.39
CA ASP A 202 2.12 16.46 -17.31
C ASP A 202 2.02 17.65 -16.35
N GLN A 203 0.89 18.39 -16.39
CA GLN A 203 0.60 19.44 -15.42
C GLN A 203 0.59 18.89 -13.98
N LEU A 204 -0.16 17.80 -13.74
CA LEU A 204 -0.24 17.19 -12.42
C LEU A 204 1.13 16.70 -11.97
N MET A 205 1.89 16.02 -12.82
CA MET A 205 3.24 15.56 -12.50
C MET A 205 4.18 16.72 -12.15
N ALA A 206 4.11 17.84 -12.89
CA ALA A 206 4.87 19.05 -12.58
C ALA A 206 4.49 19.63 -11.21
N GLU A 207 3.19 19.68 -10.87
CA GLU A 207 2.72 20.08 -9.54
C GLU A 207 3.25 19.15 -8.44
N LEU A 208 3.19 17.82 -8.65
CA LEU A 208 3.69 16.85 -7.67
C LEU A 208 5.21 16.96 -7.49
N ASN A 209 5.96 17.28 -8.54
CA ASN A 209 7.42 17.43 -8.50
C ASN A 209 7.90 18.63 -7.68
N GLN A 210 7.06 19.64 -7.51
CA GLN A 210 7.32 20.79 -6.64
C GLN A 210 7.22 20.43 -5.14
N THR A 211 6.59 19.29 -4.81
CA THR A 211 6.51 18.80 -3.43
C THR A 211 7.91 18.59 -2.88
N GLN A 212 8.17 19.08 -1.67
CA GLN A 212 9.46 18.90 -1.03
C GLN A 212 9.68 17.43 -0.65
N ASP A 213 10.95 17.03 -0.67
CA ASP A 213 11.31 15.68 -0.24
C ASP A 213 11.22 15.56 1.28
N ILE A 214 10.66 14.45 1.74
CA ILE A 214 10.62 14.04 3.13
C ILE A 214 11.55 12.85 3.28
N GLN A 215 12.38 12.89 4.31
CA GLN A 215 13.06 11.72 4.85
C GLN A 215 12.81 11.73 6.34
N PHE A 216 12.25 10.64 6.86
CA PHE A 216 12.01 10.54 8.29
C PHE A 216 12.50 9.20 8.81
N SER A 217 13.10 9.23 9.99
CA SER A 217 13.56 8.05 10.70
C SER A 217 12.55 7.76 11.81
N PRO A 218 11.57 6.86 11.59
CA PRO A 218 10.60 6.54 12.61
C PRO A 218 11.33 6.00 13.85
N LYS A 219 11.07 6.61 15.01
CA LYS A 219 11.74 6.26 16.27
C LYS A 219 11.29 4.90 16.82
N TYR A 220 10.06 4.51 16.48
CA TYR A 220 9.43 3.28 16.96
C TYR A 220 8.69 2.57 15.84
N VAL A 221 8.87 1.25 15.77
CA VAL A 221 8.05 0.36 14.95
C VAL A 221 6.74 0.14 15.69
N GLN A 222 5.62 0.56 15.10
CA GLN A 222 4.30 0.34 15.72
C GLN A 222 4.02 -1.15 15.84
N HIS A 223 3.31 -1.53 16.90
CA HIS A 223 2.91 -2.91 17.16
C HIS A 223 4.09 -3.89 17.28
N SER A 224 5.27 -3.42 17.73
CA SER A 224 6.46 -4.27 17.96
C SER A 224 6.16 -5.49 18.84
N GLU A 225 5.30 -5.34 19.85
CA GLU A 225 4.82 -6.42 20.71
C GLU A 225 4.06 -7.49 19.92
N LYS A 226 3.11 -7.07 19.07
CA LYS A 226 2.31 -7.98 18.23
C LYS A 226 3.17 -8.69 17.19
N ILE A 227 4.14 -7.98 16.60
CA ILE A 227 5.12 -8.59 15.69
C ILE A 227 5.95 -9.64 16.45
N THR A 228 6.44 -9.31 17.64
CA THR A 228 7.23 -10.22 18.47
C THR A 228 6.41 -11.46 18.86
N GLN A 229 5.15 -11.27 19.24
CA GLN A 229 4.22 -12.36 19.53
C GLN A 229 4.02 -13.25 18.31
N TYR A 230 3.69 -12.67 17.15
CA TYR A 230 3.49 -13.42 15.91
C TYR A 230 4.73 -14.22 15.50
N LEU A 231 5.92 -13.60 15.55
CA LEU A 231 7.17 -14.29 15.26
C LEU A 231 7.43 -15.42 16.25
N SER A 232 7.14 -15.21 17.53
CA SER A 232 7.29 -16.25 18.55
C SER A 232 6.35 -17.43 18.30
N GLU A 233 5.08 -17.17 17.99
CA GLU A 233 4.09 -18.19 17.66
C GLU A 233 4.50 -18.98 16.40
N LYS A 234 4.98 -18.30 15.35
CA LYS A 234 5.44 -18.95 14.12
C LYS A 234 6.71 -19.77 14.33
N ASN A 235 7.65 -19.26 15.11
CA ASN A 235 8.86 -20.01 15.48
C ASN A 235 8.51 -21.26 16.29
N PHE A 236 7.56 -21.15 17.22
CA PHE A 236 7.09 -22.30 18.00
C PHE A 236 6.40 -23.35 17.12
N GLN A 237 5.52 -22.94 16.20
CA GLN A 237 4.90 -23.84 15.21
C GLN A 237 5.96 -24.55 14.35
N MET A 238 6.97 -23.81 13.88
CA MET A 238 8.06 -24.38 13.09
C MET A 238 8.88 -25.38 13.89
N TYR A 239 9.18 -25.07 15.15
CA TYR A 239 9.88 -25.98 16.07
C TYR A 239 9.10 -27.28 16.27
N ASN A 240 7.79 -27.20 16.56
CA ASN A 240 6.94 -28.39 16.73
C ASN A 240 6.91 -29.25 15.46
N ASN A 241 6.78 -28.63 14.29
CA ASN A 241 6.80 -29.35 13.01
C ASN A 241 8.14 -30.07 12.77
N ILE A 242 9.27 -29.48 13.18
CA ILE A 242 10.59 -30.11 13.09
C ILE A 242 10.67 -31.29 14.07
N CYS A 243 10.24 -31.10 15.33
CA CYS A 243 10.22 -32.16 16.33
C CYS A 243 9.35 -33.35 15.92
N GLU A 244 8.15 -33.10 15.38
CA GLU A 244 7.28 -34.15 14.87
C GLU A 244 7.92 -34.92 13.71
N LYS A 245 8.54 -34.22 12.75
CA LYS A 245 9.27 -34.87 11.65
C LYS A 245 10.43 -35.72 12.14
N LEU A 246 11.22 -35.22 13.09
CA LEU A 246 12.33 -35.97 13.69
C LEU A 246 11.84 -37.20 14.45
N ASN A 247 10.78 -37.06 15.26
CA ASN A 247 10.18 -38.17 15.99
C ASN A 247 9.68 -39.25 15.04
N ASN A 248 8.99 -38.88 13.96
CA ASN A 248 8.51 -39.82 12.96
C ASN A 248 9.66 -40.55 12.25
N GLN A 249 10.75 -39.84 11.91
CA GLN A 249 11.94 -40.46 11.31
C GLN A 249 12.65 -41.41 12.27
N CYS A 250 12.76 -41.05 13.55
CA CYS A 250 13.33 -41.92 14.59
C CYS A 250 12.50 -43.18 14.76
N LYS A 251 11.17 -43.06 14.85
CA LYS A 251 10.25 -44.20 14.95
C LYS A 251 10.41 -45.17 13.78
N GLN A 252 10.38 -44.65 12.55
CA GLN A 252 10.60 -45.46 11.34
C GLN A 252 11.95 -46.19 11.33
N LYS A 253 13.01 -45.59 11.89
CA LYS A 253 14.32 -46.26 11.99
C LYS A 253 14.31 -47.36 13.06
N VAL A 254 13.66 -47.12 14.20
CA VAL A 254 13.51 -48.12 15.27
C VAL A 254 12.72 -49.32 14.77
N ASP A 255 11.58 -49.08 14.12
CA ASP A 255 10.72 -50.15 13.59
C ASP A 255 11.49 -51.02 12.57
N LYS A 256 12.23 -50.39 11.65
CA LYS A 256 13.11 -51.10 10.69
C LYS A 256 14.21 -51.93 11.35
N LEU A 257 14.76 -51.46 12.48
CA LEU A 257 15.77 -52.21 13.22
C LEU A 257 15.15 -53.42 13.94
N GLN A 258 13.96 -53.26 14.50
CA GLN A 258 13.22 -54.35 15.14
C GLN A 258 12.80 -55.42 14.14
N GLU A 259 12.30 -55.04 12.96
CA GLU A 259 11.99 -55.97 11.85
C GLU A 259 13.22 -56.77 11.41
N ARG A 260 14.39 -56.12 11.31
CA ARG A 260 15.66 -56.80 10.98
C ARG A 260 16.10 -57.78 12.06
N GLN A 261 15.92 -57.45 13.34
CA GLN A 261 16.27 -58.35 14.44
C GLN A 261 15.41 -59.62 14.43
N LEU A 262 14.10 -59.49 14.18
CA LEU A 262 13.18 -60.62 14.06
C LEU A 262 13.56 -61.56 12.90
N GLN A 263 13.95 -61.00 11.74
CA GLN A 263 14.41 -61.80 10.60
C GLN A 263 15.71 -62.59 10.90
N ILE A 264 16.62 -62.02 11.70
CA ILE A 264 17.87 -62.69 12.07
C ILE A 264 17.60 -63.85 13.04
N SER A 265 16.70 -63.67 14.02
CA SER A 265 16.36 -64.73 14.98
C SER A 265 15.77 -65.97 14.31
N ASP A 266 14.96 -65.79 13.26
CA ASP A 266 14.36 -66.89 12.50
C ASP A 266 15.40 -67.70 11.69
N PHE A 267 16.53 -67.09 11.32
CA PHE A 267 17.61 -67.78 10.60
C PHE A 267 18.55 -68.60 11.49
N THR A 268 18.66 -68.25 12.78
CA THR A 268 19.57 -68.93 13.72
C THR A 268 19.06 -70.24 14.30
N PHE A 269 17.80 -70.62 14.06
CA PHE A 269 17.18 -71.83 14.64
C PHE A 269 16.89 -72.93 13.60
N LYS A 270 17.92 -73.35 12.85
CA LYS A 270 17.91 -74.69 12.21
C LYS A 270 18.93 -75.58 12.90
N PRO A 271 18.53 -76.39 13.91
CA PRO A 271 19.42 -77.40 14.45
C PRO A 271 19.78 -78.36 13.30
N LYS A 272 21.05 -78.37 12.90
CA LYS A 272 21.58 -79.43 12.04
C LYS A 272 21.61 -80.72 12.87
N PHE A 273 20.49 -81.44 12.90
CA PHE A 273 20.52 -82.85 13.24
C PHE A 273 21.26 -83.58 12.11
N LYS A 274 22.54 -83.85 12.33
CA LYS A 274 23.26 -84.88 11.58
C LYS A 274 23.01 -86.20 12.30
N GLY A 275 22.32 -87.11 11.62
CA GLY A 275 22.39 -88.54 11.89
C GLY A 275 23.72 -89.12 11.45
#